data_AF-A0A3D5UVQ1-F1
#
_entry.id   AF-A0A3D5UVQ1-F1
#
_cell.length_a   1.000
_cell.length_b   1.000
_cell.length_c   1.000
_cell.angle_alpha   90.00
_cell.angle_beta   90.00
_cell.angle_gamma   90.00
#
_symmetry.space_group_name_H-M   'P 1'
#
loop_
_entity.id
_entity.type
_entity.pdbx_description
1 polymer ?
#
loop_
_entity_poly.entity_id
_entity_poly.type
_entity_poly.pdbx_seq_one_letter_code
_entity_poly.pdbx_strand_id
1 'polypeptide(L)' 'MQVLVRDNNVDQAMKALKKKLQREGVFREMKL' A
#
# COMPACT_ATOMS: atom_id res chain seq x y z
N MET A 1 -0.20 1.71 -7.88
CA MET A 1 0.26 2.54 -6.75
C MET A 1 1.73 2.23 -6.45
N GLN A 2 2.53 3.22 -6.06
CA GLN A 2 3.96 3.04 -5.73
C GLN A 2 4.27 3.66 -4.36
N VAL A 3 5.26 3.10 -3.67
CA VAL A 3 5.83 3.63 -2.43
C VAL A 3 7.35 3.65 -2.53
N LEU A 4 7.98 4.70 -2.00
CA LEU A 4 9.42 4.79 -1.91
C LEU A 4 9.91 4.01 -0.69
N VAL A 5 10.90 3.15 -0.88
CA VAL A 5 11.61 2.51 0.23
C VAL A 5 12.69 3.46 0.71
N ARG A 6 12.70 3.74 2.02
CA ARG A 6 13.75 4.53 2.69
C ARG A 6 14.43 3.66 3.72
N ASP A 7 15.71 3.93 3.96
CA ASP A 7 16.49 3.28 5.02
C ASP A 7 16.47 1.73 4.95
N ASN A 8 16.36 1.18 3.73
CA ASN A 8 16.18 -0.25 3.47
C ASN A 8 15.00 -0.91 4.21
N ASN A 9 14.01 -0.12 4.66
CA ASN A 9 12.87 -0.62 5.42
C ASN A 9 11.68 -0.94 4.49
N VAL A 10 11.71 -2.14 3.91
CA VAL A 10 10.66 -2.63 3.02
C VAL A 10 9.34 -2.86 3.76
N ASP A 11 9.39 -3.31 5.02
CA ASP A 11 8.18 -3.59 5.81
C ASP A 11 7.34 -2.33 6.07
N GLN A 12 8.00 -1.22 6.37
CA GLN A 12 7.31 0.07 6.53
C GLN A 12 6.71 0.55 5.21
N ALA A 13 7.45 0.40 4.10
CA ALA A 13 6.95 0.74 2.78
C ALA A 13 5.70 -0.10 2.43
N MET A 14 5.72 -1.40 2.73
CA MET A 14 4.58 -2.30 2.51
C MET A 14 3.37 -1.94 3.38
N LYS A 15 3.58 -1.58 4.65
CA LYS A 15 2.49 -1.08 5.53
C LYS A 15 1.89 0.22 5.01
N ALA A 16 2.71 1.14 4.52
CA ALA A 16 2.25 2.41 3.93
C ALA A 16 1.45 2.17 2.64
N LEU A 17 1.95 1.28 1.76
CA LEU A 17 1.28 0.89 0.51
C LEU A 17 -0.09 0.29 0.79
N LYS A 18 -0.17 -0.67 1.73
CA LYS A 18 -1.43 -1.31 2.12
C LYS A 18 -2.47 -0.30 2.60
N LYS A 19 -2.07 0.64 3.48
CA LYS A 19 -2.97 1.71 3.97
C LYS A 19 -3.48 2.60 2.83
N LYS A 20 -2.62 2.96 1.89
CA LYS A 20 -2.99 3.82 0.76
C LYS A 20 -3.95 3.08 -0.18
N LEU A 21 -3.69 1.82 -0.51
CA LEU A 21 -4.60 0.96 -1.31
C LEU A 21 -5.97 0.77 -0.64
N GLN A 22 -6.00 0.60 0.69
CA GLN A 22 -7.26 0.51 1.45
C GLN A 22 -8.08 1.80 1.39
N ARG A 23 -7.42 2.96 1.50
CA ARG A 23 -8.09 4.27 1.43
C ARG A 23 -8.68 4.53 0.04
N GLU A 24 -7.96 4.13 -1.00
CA GLU A 24 -8.42 4.27 -2.38
C GLU A 24 -9.49 3.24 -2.75
N GLY A 25 -9.90 2.36 -1.84
CA GLY A 25 -11.00 1.43 -2.07
C GLY A 25 -10.69 0.31 -3.07
N VAL A 26 -9.45 0.19 -3.54
CA VAL A 26 -9.02 -0.81 -4.54
C VAL A 26 -9.35 -2.24 -4.10
N PHE A 27 -9.26 -2.53 -2.79
CA PHE A 27 -9.64 -3.85 -2.25
C PHE A 27 -11.15 -4.14 -2.28
N ARG A 28 -12.00 -3.10 -2.41
CA ARG A 28 -13.45 -3.26 -2.56
C ARG A 28 -13.82 -3.55 -4.01
N GLU A 29 -13.13 -2.91 -4.96
CA GLU A 29 -13.31 -3.16 -6.38
C GLU A 29 -12.82 -4.56 -6.79
N MET A 30 -11.76 -5.08 -6.16
CA MET A 30 -11.24 -6.43 -6.42
C MET A 30 -12.13 -7.59 -5.93
N LYS A 31 -13.20 -7.31 -5.17
CA LYS A 31 -14.17 -8.32 -4.70
C LYS A 31 -15.38 -8.48 -5.63
N LEU A 32 -15.52 -7.63 -6.64
CA LEU A 32 -16.47 -7.77 -7.74
C LEU A 32 -15.84 -8.59 -8.87
#